data_AF-A0A969IAC0-F1
#
_entry.id   AF-A0A969IAC0-F1
#
_cell.length_a   1.000
_cell.length_b   1.000
_cell.length_c   1.000
_cell.angle_alpha   90.00
_cell.angle_beta   90.00
_cell.angle_gamma   90.00
#
_symmetry.space_group_name_H-M   'P 1'
#
loop_
_entity.id
_entity.type
_entity.pdbx_description
1 polymer ?
#
loop_
_entity_poly.entity_id
_entity_poly.type
_entity_poly.pdbx_seq_one_letter_code
_entity_poly.pdbx_strand_id
1 'polypeptide(L)'
;MTTSAAARPQAVTWYRIYAIFVAVFYILILLLGIGLLAFDPSTLGITAEDALEMRINAIACVVVGLPFSIIFGIAPFLPSRPWAWVYGIVTICLSLTSCCCLPAAIPLLIFWIKPEVKQFYGFGNQPATPQDSI
;
A
#
# COMPACT_ATOMS: atom_id res chain seq x y z
N MET A 1 33.12 -18.95 -4.72
CA MET A 1 32.68 -17.95 -5.71
C MET A 1 31.33 -18.38 -6.24
N THR A 2 30.24 -17.83 -5.72
CA THR A 2 28.93 -17.90 -6.37
C THR A 2 28.43 -16.47 -6.48
N THR A 3 28.19 -16.09 -7.73
CA THR A 3 27.86 -14.76 -8.21
C THR A 3 26.55 -14.31 -7.55
N SER A 4 26.61 -13.37 -6.60
CA SER A 4 25.42 -12.68 -6.09
C SER A 4 24.94 -11.78 -7.22
N ALA A 5 24.14 -12.34 -8.13
CA ALA A 5 23.35 -11.55 -9.06
C ALA A 5 22.70 -10.44 -8.24
N ALA A 6 22.73 -9.21 -8.72
CA ALA A 6 22.03 -8.07 -8.14
C ALA A 6 20.52 -8.37 -8.11
N ALA A 7 20.12 -9.21 -7.17
CA ALA A 7 18.80 -9.78 -7.07
C ALA A 7 17.92 -8.68 -6.50
N ARG A 8 16.85 -8.34 -7.22
CA ARG A 8 15.83 -7.40 -6.73
C ARG A 8 15.55 -7.73 -5.26
N PRO A 9 15.68 -6.77 -4.34
CA PRO A 9 15.52 -7.05 -2.92
C PRO A 9 14.18 -7.73 -2.72
N GLN A 10 14.16 -8.92 -2.09
CA GLN A 10 12.93 -9.69 -1.89
C GLN A 10 11.86 -8.86 -1.18
N ALA A 11 12.27 -7.90 -0.34
CA ALA A 11 11.41 -6.91 0.30
C ALA A 11 10.55 -6.09 -0.70
N VAL A 12 11.09 -5.74 -1.87
CA VAL A 12 10.36 -5.00 -2.92
C VAL A 12 9.28 -5.87 -3.55
N THR A 13 9.57 -7.15 -3.79
CA THR A 13 8.58 -8.11 -4.30
C THR A 13 7.48 -8.34 -3.27
N TRP A 14 7.82 -8.56 -2.00
CA TRP A 14 6.86 -8.71 -0.91
C TRP A 14 6.00 -7.46 -0.72
N TYR A 15 6.58 -6.26 -0.82
CA TYR A 15 5.82 -5.02 -0.77
C TYR A 15 4.84 -4.88 -1.94
N ARG A 16 5.24 -5.25 -3.16
CA ARG A 16 4.31 -5.22 -4.32
C ARG A 16 3.14 -6.19 -4.13
N ILE A 17 3.41 -7.40 -3.64
CA ILE A 17 2.35 -8.39 -3.33
C ILE A 17 1.42 -7.84 -2.26
N TYR A 18 1.99 -7.28 -1.18
CA TYR A 18 1.24 -6.64 -0.12
C TYR A 18 0.39 -5.47 -0.63
N ALA A 19 0.97 -4.57 -1.43
CA ALA A 19 0.27 -3.43 -2.00
C ALA A 19 -0.87 -3.85 -2.94
N ILE A 20 -0.67 -4.89 -3.76
CA ILE A 20 -1.73 -5.46 -4.60
C ILE A 20 -2.84 -6.05 -3.74
N PHE A 21 -2.50 -6.82 -2.70
CA PHE A 21 -3.48 -7.42 -1.80
C PHE A 21 -4.33 -6.34 -1.11
N VAL A 22 -3.69 -5.30 -0.59
CA VAL A 22 -4.37 -4.15 0.04
C VAL A 22 -5.19 -3.35 -0.98
N ALA A 23 -4.67 -3.14 -2.20
CA ALA A 23 -5.42 -2.49 -3.28
C ALA A 23 -6.70 -3.27 -3.63
N VAL A 24 -6.61 -4.60 -3.77
CA VAL A 24 -7.77 -5.46 -4.03
C VAL A 24 -8.78 -5.37 -2.89
N PHE A 25 -8.32 -5.39 -1.63
CA PHE A 25 -9.19 -5.23 -0.48
C PHE A 25 -9.96 -3.89 -0.49
N TYR A 26 -9.28 -2.78 -0.78
CA TYR A 26 -9.95 -1.47 -0.90
C TYR A 26 -10.84 -1.37 -2.14
N ILE A 27 -10.51 -2.04 -3.25
CA ILE A 27 -11.41 -2.17 -4.42
C ILE A 27 -12.68 -2.91 -4.03
N LEU A 28 -12.59 -3.99 -3.25
CA LEU A 28 -13.77 -4.72 -2.77
C LEU A 28 -14.65 -3.84 -1.88
N ILE A 29 -14.06 -3.05 -0.98
CA ILE A 29 -14.79 -2.08 -0.14
C ILE A 29 -15.46 -1.01 -1.00
N LEU A 30 -14.77 -0.50 -2.03
CA LEU A 30 -15.33 0.46 -2.97
C LEU A 30 -16.51 -0.13 -3.75
N LEU A 31 -16.34 -1.34 -4.31
CA LEU A 31 -17.41 -2.03 -5.04
C LEU A 31 -18.61 -2.34 -4.14
N LEU A 32 -18.36 -2.70 -2.88
CA LEU A 32 -19.39 -2.88 -1.88
C LEU A 32 -20.14 -1.56 -1.63
N GLY A 33 -19.43 -0.45 -1.38
CA GLY A 33 -20.04 0.86 -1.19
C GLY A 33 -20.86 1.33 -2.40
N ILE A 34 -20.35 1.14 -3.63
CA ILE A 34 -21.08 1.43 -4.87
C ILE A 34 -22.32 0.53 -4.99
N GLY A 35 -22.18 -0.77 -4.69
CA GLY A 35 -23.29 -1.72 -4.68
C GLY A 35 -24.38 -1.28 -3.71
N LEU A 36 -24.04 -0.96 -2.46
CA LEU A 36 -24.98 -0.46 -1.46
C LEU A 36 -25.67 0.85 -1.87
N LEU A 37 -25.00 1.74 -2.61
CA LEU A 37 -25.62 2.94 -3.16
C LEU A 37 -26.55 2.66 -4.34
N ALA A 38 -26.29 1.60 -5.10
CA ALA A 38 -27.10 1.19 -6.25
C ALA A 38 -28.35 0.39 -5.84
N PHE A 39 -28.35 -0.26 -4.66
CA PHE A 39 -29.52 -0.93 -4.13
C PHE A 39 -30.49 0.07 -3.49
N ASP A 40 -31.76 -0.02 -3.86
CA ASP A 40 -32.79 0.85 -3.31
C ASP A 40 -33.23 0.31 -1.94
N PRO A 41 -33.10 1.09 -0.84
CA PRO A 41 -33.48 0.64 0.50
C PRO A 41 -34.97 0.25 0.60
N SER A 42 -35.81 0.79 -0.29
CA SER A 42 -37.23 0.42 -0.38
C SER A 42 -37.47 -1.04 -0.80
N THR A 43 -36.54 -1.64 -1.55
CA THR A 43 -36.62 -3.06 -1.95
C THR A 43 -36.22 -4.03 -0.86
N LEU A 44 -35.58 -3.55 0.21
CA LEU A 44 -35.09 -4.37 1.33
C LEU A 44 -36.01 -4.32 2.56
N GLY A 45 -37.12 -3.57 2.51
CA GLY A 45 -38.05 -3.43 3.64
C GLY A 45 -37.46 -2.73 4.86
N ILE A 46 -36.42 -1.92 4.65
CA ILE A 46 -35.63 -1.24 5.68
C ILE A 46 -36.34 0.05 6.13
N THR A 47 -36.26 0.40 7.42
CA THR A 47 -36.85 1.64 7.93
C THR A 47 -36.11 2.89 7.42
N ALA A 48 -36.73 4.06 7.49
CA ALA A 48 -36.14 5.31 6.98
C ALA A 48 -34.84 5.70 7.71
N GLU A 49 -34.70 5.39 9.00
CA GLU A 49 -33.48 5.64 9.78
C GLU A 49 -32.34 4.74 9.32
N ASP A 50 -32.58 3.44 9.23
CA ASP A 50 -31.60 2.44 8.75
C ASP A 50 -31.15 2.73 7.30
N ALA A 51 -32.06 3.24 6.45
CA ALA A 51 -31.75 3.61 5.07
C ALA A 51 -30.77 4.80 4.98
N LEU A 52 -30.86 5.75 5.93
CA LEU A 52 -29.95 6.88 6.01
C LEU A 52 -28.58 6.44 6.55
N GLU A 53 -28.54 5.59 7.57
CA GLU A 53 -27.30 4.99 8.08
C GLU A 53 -26.58 4.19 6.99
N MET A 54 -27.32 3.37 6.23
CA MET A 54 -26.80 2.62 5.09
C MET A 54 -26.17 3.53 4.05
N ARG A 55 -26.82 4.64 3.69
CA ARG A 55 -26.29 5.62 2.73
C ARG A 55 -25.03 6.30 3.23
N ILE A 56 -25.01 6.73 4.50
CA ILE A 56 -23.83 7.37 5.10
C ILE A 56 -22.65 6.38 5.10
N ASN A 57 -22.89 5.14 5.53
CA ASN A 57 -21.85 4.11 5.55
C ASN A 57 -21.35 3.78 4.14
N ALA A 58 -22.25 3.66 3.16
CA ALA A 58 -21.88 3.41 1.78
C ALA A 58 -21.05 4.56 1.18
N ILE A 59 -21.43 5.82 1.43
CA ILE A 59 -20.64 7.00 1.05
C ILE A 59 -19.28 6.97 1.73
N ALA A 60 -19.21 6.68 3.03
CA ALA A 60 -17.94 6.58 3.76
C ALA A 60 -17.03 5.50 3.16
N CYS A 61 -17.58 4.33 2.81
CA CYS A 61 -16.84 3.26 2.12
C CYS A 61 -16.29 3.71 0.76
N VAL A 62 -17.05 4.48 -0.03
CA VAL A 62 -16.58 5.00 -1.32
C VAL A 62 -15.51 6.08 -1.13
N VAL A 63 -15.74 7.02 -0.22
CA VAL A 63 -14.82 8.14 0.05
C VAL A 63 -13.48 7.66 0.59
N VAL A 64 -13.46 6.58 1.38
CA VAL A 64 -12.22 5.97 1.88
C VAL A 64 -11.63 5.00 0.86
N GLY A 65 -12.48 4.15 0.26
CA GLY A 65 -12.04 3.09 -0.67
C GLY A 65 -11.41 3.62 -1.95
N LEU A 66 -11.92 4.72 -2.51
CA LEU A 66 -11.43 5.31 -3.76
C LEU A 66 -9.98 5.83 -3.66
N PRO A 67 -9.63 6.77 -2.77
CA PRO A 67 -8.27 7.28 -2.67
C PRO A 67 -7.29 6.17 -2.26
N PHE A 68 -7.66 5.28 -1.34
CA PHE A 68 -6.79 4.18 -0.93
C PHE A 68 -6.57 3.18 -2.07
N SER A 69 -7.61 2.79 -2.81
CA SER A 69 -7.47 1.93 -4.00
C SER A 69 -6.48 2.52 -5.01
N ILE A 70 -6.55 3.83 -5.26
CA ILE A 70 -5.66 4.52 -6.19
C ILE A 70 -4.21 4.52 -5.66
N ILE A 71 -4.01 4.88 -4.39
CA ILE A 71 -2.68 4.92 -3.76
C ILE A 71 -2.01 3.53 -3.82
N PHE A 72 -2.71 2.50 -3.37
CA PHE A 72 -2.13 1.15 -3.36
C PHE A 72 -2.05 0.54 -4.77
N GLY A 73 -2.95 0.90 -5.67
CA GLY A 73 -2.98 0.43 -7.07
C GLY A 73 -1.86 1.01 -7.94
N ILE A 74 -1.35 2.20 -7.60
CA ILE A 74 -0.23 2.84 -8.31
C ILE A 74 1.11 2.21 -7.92
N ALA A 75 1.24 1.69 -6.69
CA ALA A 75 2.47 1.09 -6.15
C ALA A 75 3.17 0.04 -7.06
N PRO A 76 2.49 -0.93 -7.73
CA PRO A 76 3.15 -1.88 -8.61
C PRO A 76 3.75 -1.26 -9.89
N PHE A 77 3.24 -0.11 -10.32
CA PHE A 77 3.70 0.59 -11.53
C PHE A 77 4.86 1.55 -11.27
N LEU A 78 5.28 1.73 -10.02
CA LEU A 78 6.33 2.68 -9.68
C LEU A 78 7.71 2.22 -10.20
N PRO A 79 8.44 3.09 -10.94
CA PRO A 79 9.80 2.83 -11.38
C PRO A 79 10.77 2.88 -10.18
N SER A 80 11.94 2.24 -10.31
CA SER A 80 13.00 2.21 -9.29
C SER A 80 13.72 3.55 -9.14
N ARG A 81 12.99 4.58 -8.69
CA ARG A 81 13.48 5.95 -8.44
C ARG A 81 13.52 6.23 -6.93
N PRO A 82 14.36 7.16 -6.45
CA PRO A 82 14.47 7.45 -5.01
C PRO A 82 13.15 7.94 -4.40
N TRP A 83 12.30 8.63 -5.18
CA TRP A 83 10.96 9.02 -4.77
C TRP A 83 10.00 7.83 -4.55
N ALA A 84 10.20 6.71 -5.26
CA ALA A 84 9.38 5.51 -5.08
C ALA A 84 9.65 4.80 -3.75
N TRP A 85 10.87 4.93 -3.21
CA TRP A 85 11.19 4.44 -1.86
C TRP A 85 10.42 5.21 -0.78
N VAL A 86 10.35 6.55 -0.92
CA VAL A 86 9.58 7.42 -0.03
C VAL A 86 8.09 7.08 -0.12
N TYR A 87 7.59 6.90 -1.34
CA TYR A 87 6.21 6.45 -1.57
C TYR A 87 5.91 5.13 -0.84
N GLY A 88 6.80 4.14 -0.94
CA GLY A 88 6.69 2.87 -0.22
C GLY A 88 6.56 3.05 1.29
N ILE A 89 7.44 3.88 1.89
CA ILE A 89 7.36 4.20 3.33
C ILE A 89 6.04 4.87 3.68
N VAL A 90 5.64 5.91 2.94
CA VAL A 90 4.39 6.63 3.21
C VAL A 90 3.21 5.67 3.14
N THR A 91 3.20 4.76 2.15
CA THR A 91 2.15 3.76 1.98
C THR A 91 2.11 2.77 3.16
N ILE A 92 3.27 2.28 3.61
CA ILE A 92 3.37 1.39 4.78
C ILE A 92 2.90 2.10 6.04
N CYS A 93 3.31 3.37 6.24
CA CYS A 93 2.84 4.19 7.36
C CYS A 93 1.32 4.44 7.30
N LEU A 94 0.77 4.64 6.11
CA LEU A 94 -0.68 4.75 5.91
C LEU A 94 -1.37 3.46 6.35
N SER A 95 -0.83 2.29 5.99
CA SER A 95 -1.34 0.99 6.45
C SER A 95 -1.24 0.80 7.96
N LEU A 96 -0.25 1.39 8.63
CA LEU A 96 -0.12 1.31 10.09
C LEU A 96 -1.24 2.08 10.81
N THR A 97 -1.80 3.13 10.20
CA THR A 97 -2.94 3.86 10.77
C THR A 97 -4.23 3.04 10.76
N SER A 98 -4.37 2.15 9.78
CA SER A 98 -5.44 1.16 9.71
C SER A 98 -4.97 -0.11 10.42
N CYS A 99 -5.16 -0.19 11.75
CA CYS A 99 -4.67 -1.26 12.65
C CYS A 99 -4.77 -2.71 12.13
N CYS A 100 -5.63 -2.98 11.14
CA CYS A 100 -5.87 -4.26 10.48
C CYS A 100 -4.64 -4.95 9.87
N CYS A 101 -3.55 -4.22 9.57
CA CYS A 101 -2.37 -4.77 8.87
C CYS A 101 -1.03 -4.66 9.63
N LEU A 102 -1.06 -4.30 10.92
CA LEU A 102 0.14 -4.19 11.76
C LEU A 102 1.11 -5.38 11.70
N PRO A 103 0.67 -6.65 11.83
CA PRO A 103 1.62 -7.77 11.88
C PRO A 103 2.39 -7.98 10.58
N ALA A 104 1.83 -7.56 9.44
CA ALA A 104 2.51 -7.63 8.15
C ALA A 104 3.32 -6.35 7.86
N ALA A 105 2.82 -5.19 8.29
CA ALA A 105 3.45 -3.89 8.03
C ALA A 105 4.78 -3.70 8.79
N ILE A 106 4.86 -4.16 10.04
CA ILE A 106 6.07 -4.03 10.87
C ILE A 106 7.29 -4.73 10.25
N PRO A 107 7.25 -6.04 9.94
CA PRO A 107 8.41 -6.72 9.34
C PRO A 107 8.76 -6.13 7.97
N LEU A 108 7.75 -5.75 7.19
CA LEU A 108 7.95 -5.14 5.88
C LEU A 108 8.68 -3.79 5.99
N LEU A 109 8.32 -2.96 6.98
CA LEU A 109 8.99 -1.68 7.27
C LEU A 109 10.45 -1.91 7.67
N ILE A 110 10.72 -2.88 8.54
CA ILE A 110 12.08 -3.23 8.97
C ILE A 110 12.94 -3.62 7.76
N PHE A 111 12.43 -4.45 6.86
CA PHE A 111 13.14 -4.82 5.64
C PHE A 111 13.25 -3.67 4.63
N TRP A 112 12.30 -2.73 4.60
CA TRP A 112 12.30 -1.59 3.67
C TRP A 112 13.34 -0.51 4.02
N ILE A 113 13.64 -0.34 5.31
CA ILE A 113 14.64 0.62 5.80
C ILE A 113 16.07 0.11 5.57
N LYS A 114 16.26 -1.19 5.29
CA LYS A 114 17.59 -1.76 5.04
C LYS A 114 18.32 -1.03 3.90
N PRO A 115 19.65 -0.87 4.02
CA PRO A 115 20.47 -0.20 3.00
C PRO A 115 20.39 -0.88 1.63
N GLU A 116 20.14 -2.19 1.61
CA GLU A 116 19.92 -3.01 0.41
C GLU A 116 18.79 -2.43 -0.48
N VAL A 117 17.66 -2.07 0.12
CA VAL A 117 16.50 -1.51 -0.59
C VAL A 117 16.78 -0.06 -0.99
N LYS A 118 17.43 0.71 -0.11
CA LYS A 118 17.83 2.09 -0.38
C LYS A 118 18.74 2.18 -1.62
N GLN A 119 19.74 1.31 -1.70
CA GLN A 119 20.66 1.21 -2.83
C GLN A 119 19.95 0.85 -4.13
N PHE A 120 18.97 -0.07 -4.08
CA PHE A 120 18.16 -0.43 -5.25
C PHE A 120 17.36 0.76 -5.81
N TYR A 121 16.90 1.67 -4.97
CA TYR A 121 16.19 2.89 -5.39
C TYR A 121 17.12 4.08 -5.70
N GLY A 122 18.44 3.88 -5.69
CA GLY A 122 19.44 4.88 -6.07
C GLY A 122 19.99 5.72 -4.91
N PHE A 123 19.65 5.39 -3.66
CA PHE A 123 20.32 5.96 -2.49
C PHE A 123 21.62 5.19 -2.21
N GLY A 124 22.66 5.46 -2.98
CA GLY A 124 23.93 4.72 -2.85
C GLY A 124 25.08 5.18 -3.74
N ASN A 125 24.93 6.24 -4.54
CA ASN A 125 26.04 6.81 -5.29
C ASN A 125 26.94 7.69 -4.40
N GLN A 126 27.35 7.21 -3.22
CA GLN A 126 28.52 7.80 -2.59
C GLN A 126 29.75 7.18 -3.25
N PRO A 127 30.60 7.95 -3.95
CA PRO A 127 31.90 7.45 -4.36
C PRO A 127 32.63 6.98 -3.10
N ALA A 128 33.24 5.80 -3.17
CA ALA A 128 34.05 5.25 -2.08
C ALA A 128 34.93 6.36 -1.51
N THR A 129 34.75 6.68 -0.23
CA THR A 129 35.66 7.60 0.45
C THR A 129 37.05 6.95 0.46
N PRO A 130 38.13 7.64 0.04
CA PRO A 130 39.50 7.10 -0.01
C PRO A 130 40.12 6.77 1.36
N GLN A 131 39.36 6.30 2.35
CA GLN A 131 39.80 6.10 3.73
C GLN A 131 40.27 4.68 4.06
N ASP A 132 40.33 3.77 3.09
CA ASP A 132 40.81 2.38 3.28
C ASP A 132 42.31 2.19 2.95
N SER A 133 43.11 3.27 2.91
CA SER A 133 44.52 3.21 2.51
C SER A 133 45.49 3.84 3.52
N ILE A 134 45.26 3.67 4.83
CA ILE A 134 46.28 3.93 5.87
C ILE A 134 46.34 2.77 6.84
#